data_AF-A0A841F4X1-F1
#
_entry.id   AF-A0A841F4X1-F1
#
_cell.length_a   1.000
_cell.length_b   1.000
_cell.length_c   1.000
_cell.angle_alpha   90.00
_cell.angle_beta   90.00
_cell.angle_gamma   90.00
#
_symmetry.space_group_name_H-M   'P 1'
#
loop_
_entity.id
_entity.type
_entity.pdbx_description
1 polymer ?
#
loop_
_entity_poly.entity_id
_entity_poly.type
_entity_poly.pdbx_seq_one_letter_code
_entity_poly.pdbx_strand_id
1 'polypeptide(L)'
;MNREFLYTRPYTPGEIDDTPVDLDSWFLDDSREKMEEKLRGSSLSDVLIELIDIFQENEPNYQVLLGLFGDKIIKETREGKVLYGLEEILRPDMNKIEIEIEDQTLHIEKMNIFVSALSLLTVKDKIIGLYCHESIEDREDSLSILIRDKYIVLYAVK
;
A
#
# COMPACT_ATOMS: atom_id res chain seq x y z
N MET A 1 -6.42 -7.24 -15.90
CA MET A 1 -6.08 -5.83 -15.61
C MET A 1 -4.58 -5.73 -15.65
N ASN A 2 -4.03 -4.80 -16.44
CA ASN A 2 -2.59 -4.63 -16.48
C ASN A 2 -2.15 -3.97 -15.16
N ARG A 3 -1.13 -4.52 -14.50
CA ARG A 3 -0.56 -3.98 -13.25
C ARG A 3 0.85 -3.41 -13.44
N GLU A 4 1.39 -3.41 -14.66
CA GLU A 4 2.75 -2.94 -14.96
C GLU A 4 3.00 -1.50 -14.49
N PHE A 5 1.96 -0.65 -14.51
CA PHE A 5 2.05 0.73 -14.02
C PHE A 5 2.44 0.83 -12.53
N LEU A 6 2.10 -0.18 -11.73
CA LEU A 6 2.48 -0.26 -10.30
C LEU A 6 3.98 -0.46 -10.11
N TYR A 7 4.70 -1.02 -11.10
CA TYR A 7 6.09 -1.45 -10.93
C TYR A 7 7.08 -0.52 -11.66
N THR A 8 6.66 0.72 -11.90
CA THR A 8 7.54 1.80 -12.40
C THR A 8 8.54 2.22 -11.31
N ARG A 9 9.65 2.87 -11.70
CA ARG A 9 10.61 3.34 -10.69
C ARG A 9 10.03 4.52 -9.90
N PRO A 10 10.17 4.54 -8.56
CA PRO A 10 9.81 5.71 -7.77
C PRO A 10 10.77 6.87 -8.06
N TYR A 11 10.27 8.10 -7.89
CA TYR A 11 11.04 9.33 -8.11
C TYR A 11 11.37 9.99 -6.77
N THR A 12 12.63 10.41 -6.58
CA THR A 12 13.05 11.18 -5.40
C THR A 12 12.55 12.62 -5.49
N PRO A 13 11.77 13.14 -4.51
CA PRO A 13 11.40 14.55 -4.51
C PRO A 13 12.64 15.46 -4.48
N GLY A 14 12.86 16.22 -5.57
CA GLY A 14 14.01 17.12 -5.72
C GLY A 14 15.01 16.73 -6.80
N GLU A 15 14.91 15.51 -7.35
CA GLU A 15 15.63 15.11 -8.55
C GLU A 15 14.71 15.27 -9.77
N ILE A 16 15.22 15.92 -10.82
CA ILE A 16 14.54 15.92 -12.13
C ILE A 16 14.86 14.58 -12.76
N ASP A 17 13.88 13.69 -12.80
CA ASP A 17 13.99 12.50 -13.62
C ASP A 17 13.70 12.86 -15.08
N ASP A 18 14.78 12.97 -15.86
CA ASP A 18 14.74 13.22 -17.31
C ASP A 18 14.38 11.95 -18.11
N THR A 19 14.07 10.83 -17.45
CA THR A 19 13.50 9.67 -18.14
C THR A 19 12.15 10.09 -18.72
N PRO A 20 11.94 10.01 -20.05
CA PRO A 20 10.64 10.33 -20.63
C PRO A 20 9.62 9.39 -19.99
N VAL A 21 8.79 9.95 -19.10
CA VAL A 21 7.61 9.27 -18.60
C VAL A 21 6.75 9.06 -19.83
N ASP A 22 6.57 7.80 -20.23
CA ASP A 22 5.66 7.44 -21.30
C ASP A 22 4.22 7.62 -20.78
N LEU A 23 3.84 8.87 -20.59
CA LEU A 23 2.53 9.31 -20.13
C LEU A 23 1.45 8.79 -21.10
N ASP A 24 1.78 8.63 -22.38
CA ASP A 24 0.88 8.07 -23.39
C ASP A 24 0.49 6.62 -23.05
N SER A 25 1.39 5.81 -22.47
CA SER A 25 1.06 4.47 -21.96
C SER A 25 0.12 4.49 -20.74
N TRP A 26 0.18 5.56 -19.93
CA TRP A 26 -0.71 5.76 -18.76
C TRP A 26 -2.11 6.27 -19.15
N PHE A 27 -2.22 6.99 -20.27
CA PHE A 27 -3.50 7.52 -20.77
C PHE A 27 -4.26 6.56 -21.69
N LEU A 28 -3.61 5.55 -22.26
CA LEU A 28 -4.24 4.60 -23.21
C LEU A 28 -4.84 3.35 -22.53
N ASP A 29 -4.58 3.12 -21.24
CA ASP A 29 -5.08 1.97 -20.49
C ASP A 29 -5.81 2.41 -19.21
N ASP A 30 -7.14 2.24 -19.19
CA ASP A 30 -7.96 2.49 -17.98
C ASP A 30 -7.62 1.52 -16.82
N SER A 31 -6.58 0.69 -16.92
CA SER A 31 -6.16 -0.22 -15.84
C SER A 31 -5.88 0.49 -14.53
N ARG A 32 -5.36 1.74 -14.56
CA ARG A 32 -5.21 2.53 -13.34
C ARG A 32 -6.57 2.87 -12.73
N GLU A 33 -7.47 3.45 -13.51
CA GLU A 33 -8.82 3.81 -13.06
C GLU A 33 -9.59 2.59 -12.55
N LYS A 34 -9.54 1.47 -13.27
CA LYS A 34 -10.13 0.19 -12.85
C LYS A 34 -9.54 -0.34 -11.55
N MET A 35 -8.24 -0.16 -11.32
CA MET A 35 -7.60 -0.54 -10.06
C MET A 35 -8.03 0.39 -8.92
N GLU A 36 -8.13 1.70 -9.16
CA GLU A 36 -8.66 2.67 -8.20
C GLU A 36 -10.09 2.33 -7.81
N GLU A 37 -10.97 2.10 -8.79
CA GLU A 37 -12.35 1.68 -8.57
C GLU A 37 -12.43 0.37 -7.79
N LYS A 38 -11.62 -0.63 -8.17
CA LYS A 38 -11.56 -1.92 -7.47
C LYS A 38 -11.12 -1.74 -6.02
N LEU A 39 -10.03 -1.02 -5.78
CA LEU A 39 -9.49 -0.83 -4.43
C LEU A 39 -10.41 0.05 -3.58
N ARG A 40 -11.11 1.04 -4.14
CA ARG A 40 -12.02 1.91 -3.37
C ARG A 40 -13.39 1.28 -3.14
N GLY A 41 -13.83 0.40 -4.05
CA GLY A 41 -15.15 -0.25 -3.99
C GLY A 41 -15.17 -1.62 -3.30
N SER A 42 -14.02 -2.28 -3.13
CA SER A 42 -13.95 -3.62 -2.51
C SER A 42 -13.90 -3.56 -0.98
N SER A 43 -14.20 -4.69 -0.32
CA SER A 43 -14.05 -4.79 1.15
C SER A 43 -12.59 -4.61 1.59
N LEU A 44 -12.37 -4.20 2.85
CA LEU A 44 -11.00 -4.03 3.37
C LEU A 44 -10.19 -5.32 3.27
N SER A 45 -10.83 -6.47 3.54
CA SER A 45 -10.17 -7.78 3.42
C SER A 45 -9.79 -8.11 1.98
N ASP A 46 -10.64 -7.78 1.00
CA ASP A 46 -10.32 -8.01 -0.42
C ASP A 46 -9.17 -7.10 -0.88
N VAL A 47 -9.11 -5.88 -0.36
CA VAL A 47 -7.99 -4.99 -0.63
C VAL A 47 -6.70 -5.45 0.02
N LEU A 48 -6.77 -6.00 1.22
CA LEU A 48 -5.58 -6.58 1.82
C LEU A 48 -5.07 -7.79 1.01
N ILE A 49 -5.96 -8.65 0.52
CA ILE A 49 -5.61 -9.74 -0.40
C ILE A 49 -4.96 -9.19 -1.68
N GLU A 50 -5.56 -8.17 -2.29
CA GLU A 50 -5.02 -7.54 -3.49
C GLU A 50 -3.64 -6.91 -3.24
N LEU A 51 -3.44 -6.25 -2.09
CA LEU A 51 -2.15 -5.71 -1.70
C LEU A 51 -1.12 -6.83 -1.51
N ILE A 52 -1.52 -7.94 -0.87
CA ILE A 52 -0.63 -9.09 -0.72
C ILE A 52 -0.19 -9.60 -2.11
N ASP A 53 -1.13 -9.74 -3.05
CA ASP A 53 -0.83 -10.17 -4.41
C ASP A 53 0.12 -9.23 -5.15
N ILE A 54 -0.05 -7.90 -5.00
CA ILE A 54 0.84 -6.89 -5.59
C ILE A 54 2.28 -7.05 -5.07
N PHE A 55 2.44 -7.16 -3.75
CA PHE A 55 3.77 -7.32 -3.13
C PHE A 55 4.38 -8.70 -3.41
N GLN A 56 3.56 -9.72 -3.68
CA GLN A 56 4.01 -11.05 -4.09
C GLN A 56 4.46 -11.11 -5.55
N GLU A 57 3.96 -10.23 -6.42
CA GLU A 57 4.31 -10.20 -7.83
C GLU A 57 5.66 -9.49 -8.04
N ASN A 58 5.77 -8.23 -7.61
CA ASN A 58 7.01 -7.46 -7.70
C ASN A 58 7.03 -6.33 -6.65
N GLU A 59 8.07 -5.49 -6.68
CA GLU A 59 8.16 -4.31 -5.83
C GLU A 59 7.36 -3.13 -6.39
N PRO A 60 6.24 -2.75 -5.75
CA PRO A 60 5.44 -1.64 -6.24
C PRO A 60 6.14 -0.30 -5.97
N ASN A 61 5.94 0.64 -6.87
CA ASN A 61 6.20 2.04 -6.66
C ASN A 61 5.28 2.56 -5.56
N TYR A 62 5.85 2.92 -4.41
CA TYR A 62 5.08 3.41 -3.27
C TYR A 62 4.25 4.66 -3.62
N GLN A 63 4.72 5.51 -4.54
CA GLN A 63 4.00 6.72 -4.95
C GLN A 63 2.76 6.38 -5.77
N VAL A 64 2.90 5.47 -6.72
CA VAL A 64 1.78 5.00 -7.54
C VAL A 64 0.77 4.26 -6.66
N LEU A 65 1.26 3.38 -5.77
CA LEU A 65 0.42 2.62 -4.87
C LEU A 65 -0.39 3.52 -3.92
N LEU A 66 0.25 4.51 -3.29
CA LEU A 66 -0.44 5.50 -2.45
C LEU A 66 -1.47 6.30 -3.25
N GLY A 67 -1.14 6.70 -4.48
CA GLY A 67 -2.05 7.42 -5.37
C GLY A 67 -3.35 6.66 -5.69
N LEU A 68 -3.39 5.34 -5.50
CA LEU A 68 -4.63 4.58 -5.67
C LEU A 68 -5.62 4.79 -4.51
N PHE A 69 -5.13 5.12 -3.32
CA PHE A 69 -5.94 5.29 -2.11
C PHE A 69 -6.37 6.73 -1.83
N GLY A 70 -5.73 7.70 -2.46
CA GLY A 70 -6.10 9.10 -2.32
C GLY A 70 -5.06 10.06 -2.88
N ASP A 71 -5.21 11.31 -2.48
CA ASP A 71 -4.46 12.42 -3.05
C ASP A 71 -3.45 12.99 -2.05
N LYS A 72 -2.47 13.72 -2.60
CA LYS A 72 -1.43 14.44 -1.85
C LYS A 72 -0.62 13.54 -0.91
N ILE A 73 0.42 12.98 -1.50
CA ILE A 73 1.43 12.22 -0.76
C ILE A 73 2.24 13.18 0.11
N ILE A 74 2.32 12.89 1.41
CA ILE A 74 3.12 13.62 2.38
C ILE A 74 4.33 12.79 2.80
N LYS A 75 5.47 13.45 3.02
CA LYS A 75 6.70 12.85 3.55
C LYS A 75 6.85 13.25 5.02
N GLU A 76 7.02 12.27 5.90
CA GLU A 76 7.34 12.46 7.31
C GLU A 76 8.65 11.75 7.65
N THR A 77 9.44 12.32 8.56
CA THR A 77 10.58 11.63 9.18
C THR A 77 10.23 11.34 10.63
N ARG A 78 10.17 10.06 10.99
CA ARG A 78 9.85 9.60 12.34
C ARG A 78 10.95 8.66 12.82
N GLU A 79 11.63 9.02 13.91
CA GLU A 79 12.69 8.19 14.51
C GLU A 79 13.81 7.80 13.53
N GLY A 80 14.12 8.67 12.56
CA GLY A 80 15.13 8.41 11.52
C GLY A 80 14.64 7.57 10.34
N LYS A 81 13.37 7.13 10.35
CA LYS A 81 12.71 6.44 9.25
C LYS A 81 11.99 7.42 8.34
N VAL A 82 11.97 7.13 7.03
CA VAL A 82 11.23 7.92 6.04
C VAL A 82 9.89 7.26 5.79
N LEU A 83 8.81 7.99 6.09
CA LEU A 83 7.44 7.56 5.90
C LEU A 83 6.76 8.41 4.83
N TYR A 84 6.09 7.75 3.89
CA TYR A 84 5.20 8.38 2.93
C TYR A 84 3.77 8.00 3.23
N GLY A 85 2.89 8.98 3.42
CA GLY A 85 1.48 8.75 3.67
C GLY A 85 0.60 9.63 2.78
N LEU A 86 -0.70 9.60 3.03
CA LEU A 86 -1.67 10.48 2.38
C LEU A 86 -2.20 11.51 3.37
N GLU A 87 -2.33 12.76 2.93
CA GLU A 87 -3.08 13.78 3.68
C GLU A 87 -4.58 13.47 3.68
N GLU A 88 -5.11 12.97 2.54
CA GLU A 88 -6.51 12.64 2.36
C GLU A 88 -6.66 11.24 1.74
N ILE A 89 -7.35 10.35 2.45
CA ILE A 89 -7.67 8.99 2.00
C ILE A 89 -9.10 8.98 1.48
N LEU A 90 -9.28 8.54 0.24
CA LEU A 90 -10.58 8.52 -0.45
C LEU A 90 -11.40 7.27 -0.11
N ARG A 91 -11.17 6.68 1.07
CA ARG A 91 -11.76 5.40 1.47
C ARG A 91 -12.23 5.45 2.93
N PRO A 92 -13.49 5.12 3.23
CA PRO A 92 -14.10 5.41 4.55
C PRO A 92 -13.69 4.45 5.68
N ASP A 93 -13.24 3.25 5.35
CA ASP A 93 -12.85 2.18 6.29
C ASP A 93 -11.35 2.17 6.61
N MET A 94 -10.61 3.17 6.13
CA MET A 94 -9.16 3.36 6.34
C MET A 94 -8.88 4.76 6.89
N ASN A 95 -8.36 4.82 8.11
CA ASN A 95 -8.06 6.08 8.80
C ASN A 95 -6.74 6.70 8.35
N LYS A 96 -5.72 5.87 8.12
CA LYS A 96 -4.38 6.31 7.69
C LYS A 96 -3.69 5.20 6.92
N ILE A 97 -2.80 5.57 6.00
CA ILE A 97 -1.87 4.70 5.30
C ILE A 97 -0.49 5.34 5.33
N GLU A 98 0.54 4.57 5.67
CA GLU A 98 1.93 4.99 5.68
C GLU A 98 2.79 3.89 5.06
N ILE A 99 3.75 4.26 4.22
CA ILE A 99 4.76 3.37 3.66
C ILE A 99 6.12 3.83 4.15
N GLU A 100 6.81 2.95 4.86
CA GLU A 100 8.19 3.08 5.27
C GLU A 100 9.10 2.63 4.12
N ILE A 101 10.03 3.51 3.75
CA ILE A 101 11.02 3.21 2.72
C ILE A 101 12.45 3.38 3.22
N GLU A 102 13.36 2.60 2.66
CA GLU A 102 14.79 2.80 2.81
C GLU A 102 15.24 4.01 1.98
N ASP A 103 15.85 5.02 2.61
CA ASP A 103 16.13 6.33 2.02
C ASP A 103 17.08 6.29 0.80
N GLN A 104 17.95 5.27 0.71
CA GLN A 104 18.94 5.16 -0.38
C GLN A 104 18.41 4.43 -1.61
N THR A 105 17.62 3.39 -1.39
CA THR A 105 17.19 2.47 -2.45
C THR A 105 15.74 2.71 -2.87
N LEU A 106 14.99 3.46 -2.05
CA LEU A 106 13.55 3.65 -2.14
C LEU A 106 12.77 2.33 -2.03
N HIS A 107 13.40 1.27 -1.49
CA HIS A 107 12.76 -0.02 -1.25
C HIS A 107 11.71 0.11 -0.15
N ILE A 108 10.56 -0.54 -0.35
CA ILE A 108 9.51 -0.58 0.67
C ILE A 108 9.91 -1.60 1.73
N GLU A 109 10.07 -1.13 2.97
CA GLU A 109 10.28 -2.02 4.12
C GLU A 109 8.94 -2.45 4.72
N LYS A 110 8.01 -1.49 4.84
CA LYS A 110 6.77 -1.70 5.57
C LYS A 110 5.63 -0.81 5.07
N MET A 111 4.44 -1.38 4.95
CA MET A 111 3.19 -0.68 4.71
C MET A 111 2.30 -0.78 5.95
N ASN A 112 2.03 0.35 6.58
CA ASN A 112 1.16 0.47 7.75
C ASN A 112 -0.21 0.98 7.32
N ILE A 113 -1.28 0.30 7.72
CA ILE A 113 -2.66 0.64 7.43
C ILE A 113 -3.39 0.76 8.78
N PHE A 114 -4.04 1.89 9.02
CA PHE A 114 -4.74 2.16 10.27
C PHE A 114 -6.23 2.13 10.03
N VAL A 115 -6.96 1.33 10.80
CA VAL A 115 -8.38 1.04 10.60
C VAL A 115 -9.11 0.97 11.94
N SER A 116 -10.43 1.01 11.94
CA SER A 116 -11.21 0.81 13.17
C SER A 116 -11.00 -0.60 13.75
N ALA A 117 -11.15 -0.76 15.08
CA ALA A 117 -11.07 -2.07 15.73
C ALA A 117 -12.05 -3.11 15.14
N LEU A 118 -13.26 -2.68 14.75
CA LEU A 118 -14.25 -3.55 14.10
C LEU A 118 -13.80 -4.02 12.71
N SER A 119 -13.20 -3.10 11.94
CA SER A 119 -12.63 -3.41 10.62
C SER A 119 -11.49 -4.41 10.74
N LEU A 120 -10.59 -4.23 11.72
CA LEU A 120 -9.48 -5.15 11.96
C LEU A 120 -9.97 -6.56 12.27
N LEU A 121 -10.95 -6.72 13.17
CA LEU A 121 -11.50 -8.02 13.53
C LEU A 121 -12.05 -8.77 12.30
N THR A 122 -12.83 -8.06 11.48
CA THR A 122 -13.40 -8.61 10.24
C THR A 122 -12.33 -9.07 9.25
N VAL A 123 -11.22 -8.32 9.16
CA VAL A 123 -10.09 -8.66 8.28
C VAL A 123 -9.35 -9.89 8.79
N LYS A 124 -9.06 -9.96 10.10
CA LYS A 124 -8.34 -11.09 10.70
C LYS A 124 -9.01 -12.42 10.42
N ASP A 125 -10.32 -12.51 10.67
CA ASP A 125 -11.08 -13.74 10.47
C ASP A 125 -10.95 -14.27 9.04
N LYS A 126 -10.93 -13.35 8.05
CA LYS A 126 -10.81 -13.71 6.63
C LYS A 126 -9.37 -14.06 6.22
N ILE A 127 -8.39 -13.29 6.67
CA ILE A 127 -6.98 -13.42 6.25
C ILE A 127 -6.32 -14.64 6.87
N ILE A 128 -6.56 -14.88 8.17
CA ILE A 128 -5.99 -16.03 8.89
C ILE A 128 -6.47 -17.36 8.27
N GLY A 129 -7.69 -17.39 7.73
CA GLY A 129 -8.21 -18.56 7.02
C GLY A 129 -7.60 -18.81 5.63
N LEU A 130 -6.93 -17.82 5.03
CA LEU A 130 -6.43 -17.88 3.65
C LEU A 130 -4.92 -18.05 3.54
N TYR A 131 -4.14 -17.59 4.52
CA TYR A 131 -2.68 -17.55 4.45
C TYR A 131 -2.01 -18.37 5.58
N CYS A 132 -0.78 -18.80 5.35
CA CYS A 132 -0.03 -19.64 6.29
C CYS A 132 0.30 -18.87 7.58
N HIS A 133 0.09 -19.49 8.74
CA HIS A 133 0.40 -18.91 10.06
C HIS A 133 1.85 -18.43 10.21
N GLU A 134 2.82 -19.03 9.52
CA GLU A 134 4.23 -18.63 9.60
C GLU A 134 4.50 -17.24 8.98
N SER A 135 3.61 -16.77 8.12
CA SER A 135 3.68 -15.44 7.50
C SER A 135 2.83 -14.39 8.20
N ILE A 136 2.09 -14.77 9.25
CA ILE A 136 1.14 -13.89 9.95
C ILE A 136 1.49 -13.78 11.42
N GLU A 137 1.58 -12.54 11.90
CA GLU A 137 1.61 -12.24 13.32
C GLU A 137 0.30 -11.56 13.73
N ASP A 138 -0.54 -12.29 14.48
CA ASP A 138 -1.81 -11.81 15.01
C ASP A 138 -1.64 -11.36 16.47
N ARG A 139 -1.94 -10.08 16.74
CA ARG A 139 -1.89 -9.46 18.08
C ARG A 139 -3.19 -8.74 18.35
N GLU A 140 -3.59 -8.53 19.61
CA GLU A 140 -4.89 -7.92 19.95
C GLU A 140 -5.27 -6.69 19.08
N ASP A 141 -4.35 -5.74 18.91
CA ASP A 141 -4.54 -4.47 18.22
C ASP A 141 -3.95 -4.40 16.80
N SER A 142 -3.38 -5.50 16.29
CA SER A 142 -2.70 -5.48 14.99
C SER A 142 -2.69 -6.83 14.27
N LEU A 143 -2.48 -6.78 12.96
CA LEU A 143 -2.25 -7.94 12.11
C LEU A 143 -1.06 -7.63 11.21
N SER A 144 0.03 -8.39 11.33
CA SER A 144 1.21 -8.23 10.47
C SER A 144 1.32 -9.40 9.51
N ILE A 145 1.65 -9.11 8.26
CA ILE A 145 1.79 -10.10 7.19
C ILE A 145 3.17 -9.90 6.55
N LEU A 146 4.02 -10.91 6.67
CA LEU A 146 5.33 -10.94 6.02
C LEU A 146 5.19 -11.48 4.60
N ILE A 147 5.64 -10.68 3.63
CA ILE A 147 5.62 -11.01 2.21
C ILE A 147 7.02 -10.84 1.67
N ARG A 148 7.68 -11.95 1.35
CA ARG A 148 9.12 -12.00 1.01
C ARG A 148 9.96 -11.46 2.17
N ASP A 149 10.30 -10.18 2.14
CA ASP A 149 11.11 -9.43 3.09
C ASP A 149 10.41 -8.16 3.61
N LYS A 150 9.13 -7.98 3.26
CA LYS A 150 8.34 -6.75 3.52
C LYS A 150 7.16 -7.04 4.42
N TYR A 151 6.76 -6.05 5.19
CA TYR A 151 5.61 -6.17 6.06
C TYR A 151 4.42 -5.34 5.57
N ILE A 152 3.25 -5.96 5.48
CA ILE A 152 1.98 -5.21 5.51
C ILE A 152 1.41 -5.36 6.91
N VAL A 153 1.16 -4.24 7.59
CA VAL A 153 0.67 -4.23 8.97
C VAL A 153 -0.58 -3.41 9.10
N LEU A 154 -1.63 -4.03 9.62
CA LEU A 154 -2.86 -3.36 9.99
C LEU A 154 -2.85 -3.06 11.49
N TYR A 155 -3.22 -1.84 11.84
CA TYR A 155 -3.37 -1.36 13.22
C TYR A 155 -4.81 -0.94 13.50
N ALA A 156 -5.34 -1.34 14.65
CA ALA A 156 -6.58 -0.81 15.17
C ALA A 156 -6.34 0.57 15.81
N VAL A 157 -7.11 1.58 15.39
CA VAL A 157 -7.18 2.88 16.06
C VAL A 157 -8.49 3.03 16.83
N LYS A 158 -8.42 3.76 17.94
CA LYS A 158 -9.55 4.04 18.83
C LYS A 158 -10.42 5.18 18.33
#